data_AF-A0A1H3IT38-F1
#
_entry.id   AF-A0A1H3IT38-F1
#
_cell.length_a   1.000
_cell.length_b   1.000
_cell.length_c   1.000
_cell.angle_alpha   90.00
_cell.angle_beta   90.00
_cell.angle_gamma   90.00
#
_symmetry.space_group_name_H-M   'P 1'
#
loop_
_entity.id
_entity.type
_entity.pdbx_description
1 polymer ?
#
loop_
_entity_poly.entity_id
_entity_poly.type
_entity_poly.pdbx_seq_one_letter_code
_entity_poly.pdbx_strand_id
1 'polypeptide(L)'
;MRPHRNAPAPRRRPLRAVAGAATALALSLTLPATAARAEQAAAPDTVVGEIVQAWPEAGLAGAAAETEHAAAPLTWVETPAGDAVRVPTEAVAGLEVGATVEVTVGAPVADAAGQEGFEPARDVLAAQLLQEAPEARAARVAGLTNQVTVAMVVPAGGTADGATLDQLVAAVDGPVAEFWAGETDGAVRLGVTAAHDWLQTTAGCADPTALWNEVADRTGFVPSPGRHLVVHVSSRPRDLPGCSYALGQVGAGVGAGGRVYVRDVLPSVIAHELGHNFGLGHSSGHQCDGAVETGACRTAPYRDYYDVMGGSWNAVGSLNAPQAAQLGVLPASAQLPVEVAGPATTVTLAPLGSRAGTRAVRLTDAAGGTYWLELRAAVGRDAWLGGLGNRFGLDAGVLLHRTGRMPDTALLLDGTPSPAAGWEDDLRAALPVGVPVPVAGGSFTVTVDAVTAAGATLTVVPAAGAAVPVTPLPEAGPAPQVLAAAPVPAVTAVPAAAVAPETPVAAAAVAGAPEAPVAPVAAGVLLTESAPAAVRTASRAGWAPPAAAAAGVGVLVLAGWTVTRKRGPRGRE
;
A
#
# COMPACT_ATOMS: atom_id res chain seq x y z
N MET A 1 59.55 36.38 -21.35
CA MET A 1 60.26 35.60 -22.37
C MET A 1 59.25 34.72 -23.09
N ARG A 2 59.24 34.85 -24.42
CA ARG A 2 58.42 34.19 -25.46
C ARG A 2 58.79 32.69 -25.62
N PRO A 3 58.06 31.82 -26.37
CA PRO A 3 57.62 31.97 -27.79
C PRO A 3 56.27 31.29 -28.15
N HIS A 4 55.80 31.19 -29.40
CA HIS A 4 55.63 32.10 -30.54
C HIS A 4 54.51 31.50 -31.44
N ARG A 5 53.67 32.37 -32.02
CA ARG A 5 52.74 32.19 -33.16
C ARG A 5 53.53 32.22 -34.50
N ASN A 6 53.13 31.80 -35.72
CA ASN A 6 51.84 31.67 -36.46
C ASN A 6 52.08 30.90 -37.80
N ALA A 7 50.99 30.52 -38.51
CA ALA A 7 50.84 29.91 -39.87
C ALA A 7 51.39 30.77 -41.06
N PRO A 8 51.33 30.40 -42.39
CA PRO A 8 50.08 30.23 -43.20
C PRO A 8 50.13 29.29 -44.48
N ALA A 9 48.99 29.14 -45.18
CA ALA A 9 48.77 28.49 -46.52
C ALA A 9 49.08 29.47 -47.71
N PRO A 10 49.06 29.16 -49.06
CA PRO A 10 47.90 28.61 -49.83
C PRO A 10 48.10 27.94 -51.27
N ARG A 11 46.99 27.44 -51.88
CA ARG A 11 46.51 27.47 -53.31
C ARG A 11 46.96 26.48 -54.47
N ARG A 12 45.91 25.85 -55.07
CA ARG A 12 45.49 25.66 -56.52
C ARG A 12 45.89 24.42 -57.40
N ARG A 13 44.86 23.58 -57.73
CA ARG A 13 44.34 22.99 -59.04
C ARG A 13 45.29 22.34 -60.11
N PRO A 14 44.81 21.61 -61.17
CA PRO A 14 43.72 20.61 -61.36
C PRO A 14 44.02 19.40 -62.33
N LEU A 15 43.05 18.47 -62.49
CA LEU A 15 42.62 17.74 -63.72
C LEU A 15 43.55 16.79 -64.54
N ARG A 16 43.17 15.48 -64.66
CA ARG A 16 42.73 14.75 -65.89
C ARG A 16 43.00 13.22 -65.89
N ALA A 17 42.07 12.53 -66.55
CA ALA A 17 41.84 11.08 -66.72
C ALA A 17 42.83 10.31 -67.62
N VAL A 18 42.64 8.97 -67.67
CA VAL A 18 42.67 8.00 -68.82
C VAL A 18 43.26 6.66 -68.31
N ALA A 19 42.44 5.63 -68.04
CA ALA A 19 41.92 4.55 -68.91
C ALA A 19 42.86 3.34 -69.05
N GLY A 20 42.28 2.13 -68.94
CA GLY A 20 42.97 0.86 -69.24
C GLY A 20 42.22 -0.37 -68.73
N ALA A 21 41.28 -0.87 -69.53
CA ALA A 21 40.57 -2.14 -69.31
C ALA A 21 41.32 -3.30 -70.00
N ALA A 22 41.32 -4.50 -69.40
CA ALA A 22 41.37 -5.77 -70.13
C ALA A 22 40.94 -6.94 -69.22
N THR A 23 39.80 -7.52 -69.57
CA THR A 23 39.18 -8.73 -69.04
C THR A 23 39.86 -9.99 -69.60
N ALA A 24 40.08 -11.01 -68.76
CA ALA A 24 40.19 -12.39 -69.21
C ALA A 24 39.53 -13.34 -68.18
N LEU A 25 38.56 -14.07 -68.71
CA LEU A 25 37.63 -15.00 -68.07
C LEU A 25 38.33 -16.33 -67.73
N ALA A 26 38.07 -16.91 -66.56
CA ALA A 26 37.39 -18.22 -66.41
C ALA A 26 37.71 -18.94 -65.08
N LEU A 27 36.70 -19.71 -64.66
CA LEU A 27 36.66 -20.80 -63.67
C LEU A 27 36.30 -20.47 -62.20
N SER A 28 34.99 -20.54 -61.97
CA SER A 28 34.38 -21.46 -61.01
C SER A 28 34.75 -21.32 -59.54
N LEU A 29 34.08 -20.41 -58.83
CA LEU A 29 33.85 -20.55 -57.39
C LEU A 29 32.41 -20.10 -57.09
N THR A 30 31.65 -21.03 -56.55
CA THR A 30 30.31 -20.89 -55.99
C THR A 30 30.18 -19.61 -55.17
N LEU A 31 29.24 -18.74 -55.55
CA LEU A 31 28.73 -17.71 -54.65
C LEU A 31 28.16 -18.42 -53.41
N PRO A 32 28.66 -18.19 -52.19
CA PRO A 32 27.81 -18.40 -51.05
C PRO A 32 26.70 -17.36 -51.18
N ALA A 33 25.47 -17.82 -51.39
CA ALA A 33 24.32 -16.99 -51.10
C ALA A 33 24.51 -16.49 -49.68
N THR A 34 24.79 -15.20 -49.51
CA THR A 34 24.58 -14.52 -48.24
C THR A 34 23.07 -14.50 -48.05
N ALA A 35 22.53 -15.63 -47.58
CA ALA A 35 21.26 -15.63 -46.92
C ALA A 35 21.39 -14.56 -45.83
N ALA A 36 20.61 -13.49 -45.96
CA ALA A 36 20.22 -12.74 -44.79
C ALA A 36 19.69 -13.79 -43.82
N ARG A 37 20.49 -14.12 -42.80
CA ARG A 37 19.93 -14.72 -41.60
C ARG A 37 18.93 -13.67 -41.14
N ALA A 38 17.65 -13.88 -41.45
CA ALA A 38 16.63 -13.43 -40.53
C ALA A 38 17.12 -13.92 -39.17
N GLU A 39 17.40 -13.01 -38.24
CA GLU A 39 17.40 -13.38 -36.84
C GLU A 39 16.11 -14.17 -36.65
N GLN A 40 16.28 -15.47 -36.45
CA GLN A 40 15.17 -16.34 -36.10
C GLN A 40 14.71 -15.74 -34.79
N ALA A 41 13.61 -14.97 -34.83
CA ALA A 41 12.94 -14.50 -33.63
C ALA A 41 12.85 -15.72 -32.72
N ALA A 42 13.48 -15.64 -31.55
CA ALA A 42 13.48 -16.74 -30.60
C ALA A 42 12.03 -17.22 -30.49
N ALA A 43 11.82 -18.54 -30.64
CA ALA A 43 10.49 -19.09 -30.48
C ALA A 43 9.96 -18.60 -29.13
N PRO A 44 8.72 -18.11 -29.07
CA PRO A 44 8.21 -17.53 -27.84
C PRO A 44 8.26 -18.59 -26.73
N ASP A 45 8.77 -18.20 -25.57
CA ASP A 45 8.89 -19.11 -24.43
C ASP A 45 7.53 -19.22 -23.75
N THR A 46 7.10 -20.44 -23.46
CA THR A 46 5.88 -20.67 -22.66
C THR A 46 6.29 -20.95 -21.22
N VAL A 47 5.74 -20.19 -20.29
CA VAL A 47 5.97 -20.28 -18.85
C VAL A 47 4.68 -20.72 -18.18
N VAL A 48 4.75 -21.77 -17.36
CA VAL A 48 3.62 -22.24 -16.55
C VAL A 48 3.94 -22.02 -15.09
N GLY A 49 3.07 -21.30 -14.38
CA GLY A 49 3.32 -20.93 -12.99
C GLY A 49 2.18 -20.11 -12.37
N GLU A 50 2.41 -19.67 -11.15
CA GLU A 50 1.48 -18.86 -10.37
C GLU A 50 1.64 -17.37 -10.70
N ILE A 51 0.53 -16.64 -10.83
CA ILE A 51 0.56 -15.18 -10.88
C ILE A 51 0.88 -14.65 -9.48
N VAL A 52 2.02 -13.96 -9.39
CA VAL A 52 2.46 -13.32 -8.15
C VAL A 52 2.54 -11.81 -8.38
N GLN A 53 2.05 -11.06 -7.40
CA GLN A 53 2.15 -9.61 -7.37
C GLN A 53 2.82 -9.15 -6.08
N ALA A 54 3.68 -8.14 -6.15
CA ALA A 54 4.26 -7.49 -4.99
C ALA A 54 4.37 -5.97 -5.17
N TRP A 55 4.31 -5.23 -4.06
CA TRP A 55 4.33 -3.76 -4.04
C TRP A 55 5.66 -3.23 -3.54
N PRO A 56 6.48 -2.64 -4.41
CA PRO A 56 7.71 -1.98 -3.98
C PRO A 56 7.37 -0.63 -3.32
N GLU A 57 7.86 -0.45 -2.11
CA GLU A 57 7.61 0.74 -1.31
C GLU A 57 8.71 1.79 -1.52
N ALA A 58 8.29 3.05 -1.70
CA ALA A 58 9.17 4.20 -1.56
C ALA A 58 9.50 4.43 -0.07
N GLY A 59 10.52 5.25 0.23
CA GLY A 59 11.00 5.45 1.60
C GLY A 59 9.95 5.97 2.62
N LEU A 60 10.38 6.16 3.88
CA LEU A 60 9.52 6.67 4.94
C LEU A 60 8.86 8.02 4.59
N ALA A 61 7.58 8.16 4.99
CA ALA A 61 6.83 9.40 4.88
C ALA A 61 7.58 10.58 5.54
N GLY A 62 7.98 11.55 4.71
CA GLY A 62 8.69 12.77 5.11
C GLY A 62 10.21 12.76 4.97
N ALA A 63 10.82 11.72 4.40
CA ALA A 63 12.24 11.75 4.00
C ALA A 63 12.41 12.51 2.67
N ALA A 64 12.57 13.84 2.74
CA ALA A 64 12.84 14.76 1.62
C ALA A 64 11.97 14.54 0.37
N ALA A 65 10.90 15.34 0.28
CA ALA A 65 10.02 15.55 -0.87
C ALA A 65 10.66 15.27 -2.24
N GLU A 66 10.60 14.01 -2.67
CA GLU A 66 10.49 13.65 -4.07
C GLU A 66 9.14 12.96 -4.17
N THR A 67 8.29 13.50 -5.04
CA THR A 67 6.96 13.01 -5.40
C THR A 67 6.82 11.51 -5.16
N GLU A 68 6.17 11.13 -4.05
CA GLU A 68 5.83 9.75 -3.70
C GLU A 68 4.84 9.23 -4.75
N HIS A 69 5.37 8.81 -5.90
CA HIS A 69 4.66 7.90 -6.77
C HIS A 69 4.79 6.54 -6.08
N ALA A 70 3.67 5.95 -5.66
CA ALA A 70 3.68 4.51 -5.40
C ALA A 70 4.24 3.85 -6.65
N ALA A 71 5.31 3.08 -6.48
CA ALA A 71 5.85 2.33 -7.59
C ALA A 71 4.77 1.36 -8.08
N ALA A 72 4.67 1.21 -9.40
CA ALA A 72 3.72 0.29 -9.99
C ALA A 72 3.97 -1.13 -9.44
N PRO A 73 2.91 -1.97 -9.30
CA PRO A 73 3.12 -3.31 -8.78
C PRO A 73 4.03 -4.08 -9.71
N LEU A 74 4.90 -4.89 -9.11
CA LEU A 74 5.64 -5.90 -9.82
C LEU A 74 4.75 -7.12 -9.96
N THR A 75 4.58 -7.60 -11.19
CA THR A 75 3.84 -8.83 -11.48
C THR A 75 4.74 -9.81 -12.21
N TRP A 76 4.71 -11.08 -11.82
CA TRP A 76 5.47 -12.14 -12.47
C TRP A 76 4.72 -13.48 -12.44
N VAL A 77 5.13 -14.37 -13.33
CA VAL A 77 4.75 -15.79 -13.27
C VAL A 77 5.87 -16.54 -12.56
N GLU A 78 5.58 -17.15 -11.42
CA GLU A 78 6.52 -17.98 -10.66
C GLU A 78 6.26 -19.46 -10.94
N THR A 79 7.27 -20.14 -11.48
CA THR A 79 7.18 -21.56 -11.80
C THR A 79 7.29 -22.43 -10.54
N PRO A 80 6.83 -23.69 -10.56
CA PRO A 80 7.04 -24.62 -9.46
C PRO A 80 8.52 -24.90 -9.12
N ALA A 81 9.43 -24.59 -10.04
CA ALA A 81 10.87 -24.72 -9.81
C ALA A 81 11.48 -23.51 -9.07
N GLY A 82 10.70 -22.44 -8.86
CA GLY A 82 11.15 -21.20 -8.23
C GLY A 82 11.70 -20.15 -9.20
N ASP A 83 11.70 -20.42 -10.51
CA ASP A 83 12.04 -19.42 -11.53
C ASP A 83 10.89 -18.41 -11.68
N ALA A 84 11.21 -17.12 -11.81
CA ALA A 84 10.23 -16.05 -12.00
C ALA A 84 10.43 -15.33 -13.34
N VAL A 85 9.33 -15.03 -14.03
CA VAL A 85 9.35 -14.22 -15.25
C VAL A 85 8.44 -13.00 -15.06
N ARG A 86 9.04 -11.82 -14.96
CA ARG A 86 8.30 -10.56 -14.81
C ARG A 86 7.50 -10.27 -16.08
N VAL A 87 6.27 -9.80 -15.89
CA VAL A 87 5.34 -9.43 -16.97
C VAL A 87 4.71 -8.07 -16.66
N PRO A 88 4.28 -7.29 -17.67
CA PRO A 88 3.53 -6.06 -17.43
C PRO A 88 2.23 -6.36 -16.68
N THR A 89 1.97 -5.64 -15.59
CA THR A 89 0.80 -5.87 -14.74
C THR A 89 -0.51 -5.74 -15.51
N GLU A 90 -0.62 -4.74 -16.38
CA GLU A 90 -1.81 -4.50 -17.19
C GLU A 90 -2.10 -5.62 -18.18
N ALA A 91 -1.08 -6.38 -18.61
CA ALA A 91 -1.24 -7.48 -19.55
C ALA A 91 -1.94 -8.69 -18.91
N VAL A 92 -1.94 -8.78 -17.57
CA VAL A 92 -2.53 -9.88 -16.79
C VAL A 92 -3.58 -9.41 -15.78
N ALA A 93 -4.09 -8.18 -15.90
CA ALA A 93 -5.02 -7.57 -14.94
C ALA A 93 -6.36 -8.32 -14.77
N GLY A 94 -6.70 -9.25 -15.66
CA GLY A 94 -7.88 -10.11 -15.55
C GLY A 94 -7.64 -11.46 -14.86
N LEU A 95 -6.41 -11.73 -14.39
CA LEU A 95 -6.02 -12.96 -13.73
C LEU A 95 -5.85 -12.69 -12.24
N GLU A 96 -6.40 -13.57 -11.39
CA GLU A 96 -6.29 -13.44 -9.95
C GLU A 96 -4.87 -13.76 -9.47
N VAL A 97 -4.39 -13.02 -8.46
CA VAL A 97 -3.14 -13.36 -7.77
C VAL A 97 -3.31 -14.71 -7.09
N GLY A 98 -2.33 -15.60 -7.26
CA GLY A 98 -2.40 -16.99 -6.82
C GLY A 98 -2.96 -17.96 -7.85
N ALA A 99 -3.48 -17.48 -8.99
CA ALA A 99 -3.96 -18.34 -10.08
C ALA A 99 -2.78 -18.98 -10.82
N THR A 100 -2.94 -20.24 -11.25
CA THR A 100 -1.97 -20.91 -12.12
C THR A 100 -2.30 -20.63 -13.58
N VAL A 101 -1.31 -20.17 -14.33
CA VAL A 101 -1.45 -19.69 -15.71
C VAL A 101 -0.38 -20.32 -16.61
N GLU A 102 -0.69 -20.37 -17.90
CA GLU A 102 0.26 -20.56 -18.97
C GLU A 102 0.41 -19.22 -19.70
N VAL A 103 1.63 -18.66 -19.74
CA VAL A 103 1.92 -17.39 -20.39
C VAL A 103 2.98 -17.59 -21.46
N THR A 104 2.67 -17.16 -22.67
CA THR A 104 3.63 -17.11 -23.78
C THR A 104 4.26 -15.73 -23.80
N VAL A 105 5.57 -15.68 -23.55
CA VAL A 105 6.32 -14.42 -23.41
C VAL A 105 7.19 -14.11 -24.61
N GLY A 106 7.29 -12.83 -24.92
CA GLY A 106 8.06 -12.27 -26.02
C GLY A 106 9.40 -11.69 -25.59
N ALA A 107 9.81 -10.62 -26.27
CA ALA A 107 11.04 -9.90 -25.96
C ALA A 107 10.91 -9.10 -24.65
N PRO A 108 12.04 -8.73 -24.01
CA PRO A 108 12.02 -7.80 -22.88
C PRO A 108 11.41 -6.45 -23.27
N VAL A 109 10.63 -5.87 -22.37
CA VAL A 109 10.02 -4.54 -22.49
C VAL A 109 10.57 -3.61 -21.43
N ALA A 110 10.74 -2.35 -21.79
CA ALA A 110 11.16 -1.31 -20.85
C ALA A 110 9.94 -0.80 -20.07
N ASP A 111 10.05 -0.76 -18.75
CA ASP A 111 9.07 -0.17 -17.85
C ASP A 111 9.78 0.63 -16.74
N ALA A 112 9.01 1.24 -15.84
CA ALA A 112 9.53 2.01 -14.72
C ALA A 112 10.39 1.17 -13.78
N ALA A 113 9.92 -0.04 -13.41
CA ALA A 113 10.65 -0.96 -12.54
C ALA A 113 12.03 -1.34 -13.09
N GLY A 114 12.14 -1.54 -14.41
CA GLY A 114 13.42 -1.79 -15.08
C GLY A 114 14.40 -0.62 -14.95
N GLN A 115 13.92 0.63 -14.94
CA GLN A 115 14.76 1.81 -14.69
C GLN A 115 15.21 1.92 -13.23
N GLU A 116 14.44 1.35 -12.31
CA GLU A 116 14.76 1.26 -10.87
C GLU A 116 15.70 0.08 -10.54
N GLY A 117 16.05 -0.73 -11.54
CA GLY A 117 17.03 -1.81 -11.43
C GLY A 117 16.44 -3.21 -11.23
N PHE A 118 15.12 -3.38 -11.38
CA PHE A 118 14.49 -4.70 -11.39
C PHE A 118 14.67 -5.41 -12.74
N GLU A 119 14.75 -6.75 -12.73
CA GLU A 119 14.90 -7.59 -13.93
C GLU A 119 13.78 -7.37 -14.96
N PRO A 120 14.08 -7.00 -16.22
CA PRO A 120 13.09 -6.54 -17.20
C PRO A 120 11.85 -7.44 -17.37
N ALA A 121 10.69 -6.82 -17.54
CA ALA A 121 9.45 -7.51 -17.88
C ALA A 121 9.56 -8.07 -19.30
N ARG A 122 8.88 -9.18 -19.57
CA ARG A 122 8.73 -9.74 -20.91
C ARG A 122 7.33 -9.48 -21.43
N ASP A 123 7.24 -9.12 -22.71
CA ASP A 123 5.96 -8.91 -23.37
C ASP A 123 5.07 -10.16 -23.27
N VAL A 124 3.77 -9.99 -23.07
CA VAL A 124 2.81 -11.09 -22.95
C VAL A 124 2.10 -11.26 -24.30
N LEU A 125 2.43 -12.33 -25.01
CA LEU A 125 1.86 -12.63 -26.33
C LEU A 125 0.55 -13.40 -26.24
N ALA A 126 0.42 -14.23 -25.20
CA ALA A 126 -0.80 -14.94 -24.84
C ALA A 126 -0.77 -15.33 -23.36
N ALA A 127 -1.94 -15.37 -22.72
CA ALA A 127 -2.11 -15.87 -21.36
C ALA A 127 -3.36 -16.74 -21.28
N GLN A 128 -3.24 -17.90 -20.65
CA GLN A 128 -4.33 -18.83 -20.40
C GLN A 128 -4.37 -19.20 -18.93
N LEU A 129 -5.55 -19.04 -18.32
CA LEU A 129 -5.83 -19.55 -16.98
C LEU A 129 -5.92 -21.08 -17.02
N LEU A 130 -5.12 -21.74 -16.18
CA LEU A 130 -5.16 -23.20 -16.00
C LEU A 130 -5.90 -23.59 -14.74
N GLN A 131 -5.73 -22.81 -13.66
CA GLN A 131 -6.38 -23.04 -12.39
C GLN A 131 -6.63 -21.71 -11.68
N GLU A 132 -7.84 -21.54 -11.15
CA GLU A 132 -8.18 -20.41 -10.27
C GLU A 132 -7.31 -20.40 -9.01
N ALA A 133 -7.20 -19.23 -8.39
CA ALA A 133 -6.48 -19.07 -7.13
C ALA A 133 -7.13 -19.95 -6.05
N PRO A 134 -6.36 -20.79 -5.33
CA PRO A 134 -6.93 -21.62 -4.28
C PRO A 134 -7.35 -20.77 -3.08
N GLU A 135 -8.48 -21.09 -2.46
CA GLU A 135 -8.85 -20.50 -1.17
C GLU A 135 -7.80 -20.85 -0.10
N ALA A 136 -7.09 -19.85 0.41
CA ALA A 136 -6.12 -20.06 1.47
C ALA A 136 -6.79 -20.11 2.85
N ARG A 137 -6.67 -21.24 3.53
CA ARG A 137 -7.13 -21.42 4.92
C ARG A 137 -5.97 -21.80 5.81
N ALA A 138 -5.55 -20.88 6.65
CA ALA A 138 -4.48 -21.13 7.62
C ALA A 138 -4.95 -22.06 8.74
N ALA A 139 -4.18 -23.12 9.00
CA ALA A 139 -4.39 -23.96 10.18
C ALA A 139 -3.86 -23.24 11.43
N ARG A 140 -4.58 -23.35 12.56
CA ARG A 140 -4.08 -22.81 13.83
C ARG A 140 -2.98 -23.72 14.38
N VAL A 141 -1.81 -23.14 14.65
CA VAL A 141 -0.67 -23.84 15.25
C VAL A 141 -0.23 -23.07 16.49
N ALA A 142 -0.20 -23.73 17.65
CA ALA A 142 0.14 -23.10 18.94
C ALA A 142 -0.65 -21.81 19.25
N GLY A 143 -1.90 -21.71 18.76
CA GLY A 143 -2.75 -20.53 18.94
C GLY A 143 -2.48 -19.38 17.95
N LEU A 144 -1.50 -19.52 17.06
CA LEU A 144 -1.25 -18.61 15.94
C LEU A 144 -2.13 -19.00 14.75
N THR A 145 -2.64 -18.01 14.04
CA THR A 145 -3.22 -18.22 12.69
C THR A 145 -2.16 -17.98 11.62
N ASN A 146 -1.15 -17.16 11.91
CA ASN A 146 -0.13 -16.74 10.98
C ASN A 146 1.24 -16.89 11.65
N GLN A 147 2.06 -17.82 11.16
CA GLN A 147 3.39 -18.11 11.67
C GLN A 147 4.42 -17.32 10.88
N VAL A 148 5.37 -16.68 11.56
CA VAL A 148 6.39 -15.85 10.93
C VAL A 148 7.77 -16.50 11.07
N THR A 149 8.45 -16.68 9.95
CA THR A 149 9.89 -16.94 9.92
C THR A 149 10.60 -15.64 9.62
N VAL A 150 11.53 -15.23 10.47
CA VAL A 150 12.31 -14.00 10.26
C VAL A 150 13.76 -14.31 9.89
N ALA A 151 14.33 -13.51 8.99
CA ALA A 151 15.73 -13.64 8.59
C ALA A 151 16.40 -12.28 8.35
N MET A 152 17.63 -12.12 8.81
CA MET A 152 18.47 -10.95 8.49
C MET A 152 19.32 -11.25 7.24
N VAL A 153 19.29 -10.39 6.24
CA VAL A 153 19.88 -10.67 4.92
C VAL A 153 20.76 -9.54 4.41
N VAL A 154 21.99 -9.90 4.06
CA VAL A 154 22.85 -9.04 3.24
C VAL A 154 22.72 -9.50 1.78
N PRO A 155 22.07 -8.69 0.91
CA PRO A 155 21.93 -9.05 -0.49
C PRO A 155 23.26 -8.95 -1.23
N ALA A 156 23.32 -9.48 -2.45
CA ALA A 156 24.47 -9.31 -3.33
C ALA A 156 24.87 -7.82 -3.45
N GLY A 157 26.16 -7.53 -3.27
CA GLY A 157 26.69 -6.16 -3.26
C GLY A 157 26.47 -5.37 -1.97
N GLY A 158 25.76 -5.94 -0.99
CA GLY A 158 25.48 -5.32 0.31
C GLY A 158 26.51 -5.60 1.39
N THR A 159 26.34 -4.91 2.52
CA THR A 159 27.02 -5.20 3.80
C THR A 159 26.02 -5.12 4.94
N ALA A 160 26.22 -5.83 6.05
CA ALA A 160 25.31 -5.74 7.19
C ALA A 160 25.16 -4.30 7.72
N ASP A 161 23.94 -3.92 8.05
CA ASP A 161 23.64 -2.64 8.68
C ASP A 161 23.64 -2.76 10.22
N GLY A 162 23.03 -1.77 10.90
CA GLY A 162 22.99 -1.74 12.36
C GLY A 162 21.79 -2.44 12.99
N ALA A 163 20.85 -2.96 12.18
CA ALA A 163 19.71 -3.68 12.70
C ALA A 163 20.13 -5.04 13.28
N THR A 164 19.37 -5.51 14.26
CA THR A 164 19.63 -6.77 14.95
C THR A 164 18.43 -7.70 14.81
N LEU A 165 18.70 -9.01 14.85
CA LEU A 165 17.64 -10.02 14.85
C LEU A 165 16.66 -9.80 16.01
N ASP A 166 17.15 -9.45 17.20
CA ASP A 166 16.31 -9.19 18.37
C ASP A 166 15.35 -8.02 18.15
N GLN A 167 15.78 -6.96 17.47
CA GLN A 167 14.90 -5.84 17.11
C GLN A 167 13.79 -6.27 16.15
N LEU A 168 14.13 -7.08 15.14
CA LEU A 168 13.15 -7.58 14.18
C LEU A 168 12.13 -8.52 14.86
N VAL A 169 12.61 -9.48 15.65
CA VAL A 169 11.75 -10.39 16.42
C VAL A 169 10.85 -9.61 17.37
N ALA A 170 11.40 -8.65 18.13
CA ALA A 170 10.64 -7.83 19.06
C ALA A 170 9.58 -6.97 18.36
N ALA A 171 9.88 -6.45 17.16
CA ALA A 171 8.90 -5.71 16.36
C ALA A 171 7.74 -6.60 15.92
N VAL A 172 8.03 -7.81 15.42
CA VAL A 172 7.02 -8.78 14.96
C VAL A 172 6.17 -9.30 16.12
N ASP A 173 6.79 -9.82 17.19
CA ASP A 173 6.07 -10.44 18.31
C ASP A 173 5.40 -9.43 19.26
N GLY A 174 5.84 -8.17 19.24
CA GLY A 174 5.25 -7.09 20.03
C GLY A 174 4.25 -6.27 19.20
N PRO A 175 4.60 -5.03 18.80
CA PRO A 175 3.66 -4.07 18.23
C PRO A 175 2.95 -4.55 16.97
N VAL A 176 3.60 -5.34 16.09
CA VAL A 176 2.97 -5.86 14.87
C VAL A 176 1.91 -6.92 15.20
N ALA A 177 2.26 -7.90 16.03
CA ALA A 177 1.31 -8.93 16.47
C ALA A 177 0.14 -8.32 17.27
N GLU A 178 0.42 -7.35 18.16
CA GLU A 178 -0.60 -6.62 18.91
C GLU A 178 -1.53 -5.80 18.00
N PHE A 179 -0.99 -5.17 16.95
CA PHE A 179 -1.77 -4.48 15.95
C PHE A 179 -2.76 -5.42 15.27
N TRP A 180 -2.25 -6.45 14.59
CA TRP A 180 -3.09 -7.33 13.80
C TRP A 180 -4.08 -8.13 14.66
N ALA A 181 -3.67 -8.61 15.83
CA ALA A 181 -4.59 -9.31 16.72
C ALA A 181 -5.70 -8.39 17.27
N GLY A 182 -5.36 -7.14 17.60
CA GLY A 182 -6.32 -6.17 18.12
C GLY A 182 -7.30 -5.67 17.06
N GLU A 183 -6.83 -5.31 15.88
CA GLU A 183 -7.68 -4.76 14.82
C GLU A 183 -8.60 -5.80 14.18
N THR A 184 -8.21 -7.07 14.21
CA THR A 184 -8.95 -8.20 13.61
C THR A 184 -9.73 -9.06 14.60
N ASP A 185 -9.81 -8.65 15.87
CA ASP A 185 -10.42 -9.46 16.96
C ASP A 185 -9.86 -10.90 17.02
N GLY A 186 -8.56 -11.06 16.73
CA GLY A 186 -7.85 -12.34 16.76
C GLY A 186 -8.07 -13.24 15.53
N ALA A 187 -8.66 -12.73 14.44
CA ALA A 187 -8.67 -13.43 13.16
C ALA A 187 -7.26 -13.55 12.56
N VAL A 188 -6.39 -12.55 12.81
CA VAL A 188 -4.96 -12.60 12.55
C VAL A 188 -4.20 -12.64 13.87
N ARG A 189 -3.53 -13.75 14.17
CA ARG A 189 -2.63 -13.91 15.31
C ARG A 189 -1.26 -14.30 14.80
N LEU A 190 -0.36 -13.33 14.78
CA LEU A 190 1.02 -13.45 14.34
C LEU A 190 1.93 -13.90 15.47
N GLY A 191 3.03 -14.58 15.11
CA GLY A 191 4.12 -14.86 16.04
C GLY A 191 5.32 -15.47 15.31
N VAL A 192 6.53 -15.12 15.75
CA VAL A 192 7.77 -15.68 15.23
C VAL A 192 7.92 -17.12 15.69
N THR A 193 8.04 -18.03 14.72
CA THR A 193 8.26 -19.47 14.97
C THR A 193 9.67 -19.93 14.63
N ALA A 194 10.40 -19.14 13.85
CA ALA A 194 11.81 -19.38 13.51
C ALA A 194 12.50 -18.04 13.24
N ALA A 195 13.75 -17.91 13.69
CA ALA A 195 14.52 -16.69 13.57
C ALA A 195 15.95 -17.01 13.16
N HIS A 196 16.44 -16.32 12.14
CA HIS A 196 17.74 -16.57 11.52
C HIS A 196 18.54 -15.27 11.44
N ASP A 197 19.75 -15.30 11.99
CA ASP A 197 20.67 -14.16 11.94
C ASP A 197 21.28 -13.99 10.53
N TRP A 198 22.14 -12.98 10.38
CA TRP A 198 22.69 -12.53 9.11
C TRP A 198 23.15 -13.65 8.18
N LEU A 199 22.53 -13.69 7.02
CA LEU A 199 22.90 -14.55 5.92
C LEU A 199 23.21 -13.68 4.69
N GLN A 200 24.32 -14.01 4.02
CA GLN A 200 24.69 -13.37 2.76
C GLN A 200 24.04 -14.13 1.61
N THR A 201 23.28 -13.47 0.74
CA THR A 201 22.72 -14.11 -0.45
C THR A 201 23.58 -13.87 -1.68
N THR A 202 23.47 -14.78 -2.64
CA THR A 202 24.01 -14.60 -4.00
C THR A 202 23.09 -13.76 -4.87
N ALA A 203 21.78 -13.82 -4.62
CA ALA A 203 20.79 -12.95 -5.24
C ALA A 203 20.81 -11.52 -4.65
N GLY A 204 20.57 -10.53 -5.51
CA GLY A 204 20.30 -9.14 -5.13
C GLY A 204 18.81 -8.81 -5.20
N CYS A 205 18.43 -7.57 -4.88
CA CYS A 205 17.02 -7.17 -4.89
C CYS A 205 16.43 -6.98 -6.30
N ALA A 206 17.26 -6.95 -7.34
CA ALA A 206 16.81 -6.89 -8.73
C ALA A 206 15.91 -8.08 -9.12
N ASP A 207 16.12 -9.23 -8.46
CA ASP A 207 15.27 -10.42 -8.54
C ASP A 207 14.80 -10.79 -7.11
N PRO A 208 13.67 -10.22 -6.66
CA PRO A 208 13.13 -10.50 -5.32
C PRO A 208 12.78 -11.97 -5.11
N THR A 209 12.37 -12.68 -6.17
CA THR A 209 11.98 -14.09 -6.07
C THR A 209 13.21 -14.96 -5.83
N ALA A 210 14.30 -14.75 -6.56
CA ALA A 210 15.56 -15.45 -6.30
C ALA A 210 16.10 -15.14 -4.89
N LEU A 211 16.00 -13.88 -4.44
CA LEU A 211 16.37 -13.48 -3.08
C LEU A 211 15.55 -14.25 -2.02
N TRP A 212 14.23 -14.23 -2.11
CA TRP A 212 13.37 -14.92 -1.15
C TRP A 212 13.53 -16.44 -1.21
N ASN A 213 13.70 -17.02 -2.39
CA ASN A 213 13.86 -18.47 -2.55
C ASN A 213 15.20 -18.93 -1.93
N GLU A 214 16.30 -18.19 -2.15
CA GLU A 214 17.58 -18.48 -1.49
C GLU A 214 17.47 -18.38 0.04
N VAL A 215 16.75 -17.37 0.56
CA VAL A 215 16.49 -17.25 2.00
C VAL A 215 15.64 -18.42 2.50
N ALA A 216 14.59 -18.79 1.78
CA ALA A 216 13.69 -19.88 2.15
C ALA A 216 14.45 -21.21 2.25
N ASP A 217 15.27 -21.53 1.25
CA ASP A 217 16.11 -22.73 1.23
C ASP A 217 17.08 -22.79 2.41
N ARG A 218 17.70 -21.66 2.76
CA ARG A 218 18.68 -21.58 3.84
C ARG A 218 18.08 -21.58 5.25
N THR A 219 16.84 -21.15 5.37
CA THR A 219 16.10 -21.10 6.65
C THR A 219 15.22 -22.33 6.86
N GLY A 220 14.93 -23.08 5.79
CA GLY A 220 13.94 -24.17 5.79
C GLY A 220 12.50 -23.67 5.79
N PHE A 221 12.27 -22.41 5.41
CA PHE A 221 10.92 -21.89 5.21
C PHE A 221 10.26 -22.59 4.04
N VAL A 222 9.01 -23.00 4.23
CA VAL A 222 8.18 -23.60 3.18
C VAL A 222 6.91 -22.76 3.07
N PRO A 223 6.65 -22.11 1.92
CA PRO A 223 5.41 -21.36 1.70
C PRO A 223 4.18 -22.23 1.95
N SER A 224 3.21 -21.70 2.68
CA SER A 224 1.90 -22.32 2.85
C SER A 224 0.90 -21.30 3.40
N PRO A 225 -0.42 -21.59 3.37
CA PRO A 225 -1.41 -20.80 4.07
C PRO A 225 -0.99 -20.50 5.51
N GLY A 226 -1.05 -19.22 5.87
CA GLY A 226 -0.68 -18.68 7.18
C GLY A 226 0.79 -18.81 7.56
N ARG A 227 1.71 -18.93 6.58
CA ARG A 227 3.15 -18.87 6.83
C ARG A 227 3.75 -17.68 6.10
N HIS A 228 4.45 -16.85 6.86
CA HIS A 228 5.08 -15.64 6.35
C HIS A 228 6.60 -15.73 6.47
N LEU A 229 7.29 -15.29 5.43
CA LEU A 229 8.73 -15.02 5.48
C LEU A 229 8.92 -13.51 5.55
N VAL A 230 9.46 -13.03 6.67
CA VAL A 230 9.79 -11.61 6.87
C VAL A 230 11.29 -11.46 6.85
N VAL A 231 11.79 -10.80 5.81
CA VAL A 231 13.23 -10.62 5.59
C VAL A 231 13.63 -9.18 5.91
N HIS A 232 14.55 -8.98 6.86
CA HIS A 232 15.27 -7.70 6.94
C HIS A 232 16.39 -7.69 5.92
N VAL A 233 16.27 -6.89 4.88
CA VAL A 233 17.31 -6.68 3.87
C VAL A 233 18.15 -5.49 4.29
N SER A 234 19.47 -5.64 4.30
CA SER A 234 20.36 -4.55 4.72
C SER A 234 20.13 -3.24 3.95
N SER A 235 20.10 -2.14 4.70
CA SER A 235 20.05 -0.78 4.21
C SER A 235 21.40 -0.25 3.67
N ARG A 236 22.45 -1.09 3.59
CA ARG A 236 23.81 -0.68 3.20
C ARG A 236 24.40 -1.40 1.97
N PRO A 237 24.88 -0.63 0.97
CA PRO A 237 24.73 0.82 0.82
C PRO A 237 23.26 1.23 0.58
N ARG A 238 22.95 2.52 0.73
CA ARG A 238 21.56 3.00 0.59
C ARG A 238 21.03 2.77 -0.82
N ASP A 239 21.88 2.98 -1.82
CA ASP A 239 21.65 2.88 -3.26
C ASP A 239 21.89 1.48 -3.84
N LEU A 240 21.60 0.42 -3.06
CA LEU A 240 21.63 -0.94 -3.59
C LEU A 240 20.65 -1.08 -4.78
N PRO A 241 21.11 -1.54 -5.95
CA PRO A 241 20.26 -1.67 -7.14
C PRO A 241 19.05 -2.58 -6.91
N GLY A 242 17.87 -2.14 -7.35
CA GLY A 242 16.62 -2.89 -7.22
C GLY A 242 16.10 -3.05 -5.79
N CYS A 243 16.75 -2.49 -4.77
CA CYS A 243 16.28 -2.59 -3.38
C CYS A 243 15.36 -1.40 -3.04
N SER A 244 14.04 -1.61 -3.16
CA SER A 244 13.03 -0.72 -2.59
C SER A 244 13.15 -0.60 -1.07
N TYR A 245 12.45 0.35 -0.44
CA TYR A 245 12.48 0.50 1.02
C TYR A 245 11.87 -0.72 1.73
N ALA A 246 10.77 -1.23 1.18
CA ALA A 246 10.14 -2.50 1.53
C ALA A 246 9.46 -3.10 0.28
N LEU A 247 9.10 -4.37 0.36
CA LEU A 247 8.39 -5.09 -0.70
C LEU A 247 7.54 -6.19 -0.08
N GLY A 248 6.24 -6.19 -0.35
CA GLY A 248 5.31 -7.18 0.14
C GLY A 248 4.55 -7.89 -0.96
N GLN A 249 4.49 -9.22 -0.91
CA GLN A 249 3.60 -9.99 -1.78
C GLN A 249 2.14 -9.75 -1.43
N VAL A 250 1.29 -9.70 -2.45
CA VAL A 250 -0.16 -9.59 -2.28
C VAL A 250 -0.74 -10.97 -2.09
N GLY A 251 -1.41 -11.20 -0.96
CA GLY A 251 -2.13 -12.44 -0.71
C GLY A 251 -3.62 -12.34 -1.04
N ALA A 252 -4.31 -13.48 -1.05
CA ALA A 252 -5.75 -13.54 -1.29
C ALA A 252 -6.61 -13.24 -0.04
N GLY A 253 -6.01 -13.07 1.14
CA GLY A 253 -6.74 -12.85 2.39
C GLY A 253 -5.92 -13.13 3.66
N VAL A 254 -6.56 -12.97 4.83
CA VAL A 254 -5.94 -13.09 6.17
C VAL A 254 -5.20 -14.41 6.48
N GLY A 255 -5.44 -15.46 5.68
CA GLY A 255 -4.84 -16.78 5.83
C GLY A 255 -3.89 -17.19 4.69
N ALA A 256 -3.55 -16.28 3.77
CA ALA A 256 -2.74 -16.59 2.59
C ALA A 256 -1.29 -16.99 2.92
N GLY A 257 -0.66 -16.30 3.88
CA GLY A 257 0.80 -16.35 3.99
C GLY A 257 1.47 -15.41 2.99
N GLY A 258 2.78 -15.55 2.79
CA GLY A 258 3.51 -14.82 1.75
C GLY A 258 4.88 -14.31 2.19
N ARG A 259 5.60 -13.66 1.28
CA ARG A 259 6.98 -13.18 1.49
C ARG A 259 7.01 -11.66 1.51
N VAL A 260 7.77 -11.10 2.44
CA VAL A 260 8.04 -9.66 2.50
C VAL A 260 9.52 -9.43 2.73
N TYR A 261 10.02 -8.28 2.30
CA TYR A 261 11.23 -7.73 2.88
C TYR A 261 11.05 -6.28 3.31
N VAL A 262 11.84 -5.88 4.31
CA VAL A 262 11.93 -4.50 4.81
C VAL A 262 13.40 -4.12 4.95
N ARG A 263 13.72 -2.83 4.81
CA ARG A 263 15.07 -2.29 5.07
C ARG A 263 15.18 -1.46 6.36
N ASP A 264 14.15 -1.56 7.19
CA ASP A 264 14.01 -0.93 8.50
C ASP A 264 13.21 -1.87 9.42
N VAL A 265 13.42 -1.75 10.73
CA VAL A 265 12.71 -2.53 11.76
C VAL A 265 11.55 -1.73 12.37
N LEU A 266 11.14 -0.62 11.74
CA LEU A 266 9.98 0.17 12.16
C LEU A 266 8.70 -0.70 12.13
N PRO A 267 7.99 -0.87 13.26
CA PRO A 267 6.82 -1.76 13.31
C PRO A 267 5.71 -1.43 12.31
N SER A 268 5.49 -0.15 12.00
CA SER A 268 4.45 0.25 11.03
C SER A 268 4.75 -0.27 9.63
N VAL A 269 6.01 -0.26 9.19
CA VAL A 269 6.44 -0.80 7.90
C VAL A 269 6.22 -2.32 7.87
N ILE A 270 6.67 -3.03 8.90
CA ILE A 270 6.49 -4.49 8.97
C ILE A 270 4.99 -4.85 8.99
N ALA A 271 4.18 -4.10 9.74
CA ALA A 271 2.74 -4.31 9.77
C ALA A 271 2.09 -4.02 8.41
N HIS A 272 2.52 -2.97 7.72
CA HIS A 272 2.09 -2.61 6.36
C HIS A 272 2.38 -3.73 5.35
N GLU A 273 3.62 -4.22 5.29
CA GLU A 273 3.99 -5.31 4.38
C GLU A 273 3.21 -6.59 4.64
N LEU A 274 2.97 -6.92 5.91
CA LEU A 274 2.11 -8.05 6.26
C LEU A 274 0.65 -7.80 5.87
N GLY A 275 0.18 -6.55 5.84
CA GLY A 275 -1.11 -6.17 5.30
C GLY A 275 -1.28 -6.53 3.83
N HIS A 276 -0.22 -6.39 3.01
CA HIS A 276 -0.23 -6.89 1.63
C HIS A 276 -0.40 -8.41 1.56
N ASN A 277 0.28 -9.18 2.41
CA ASN A 277 0.06 -10.64 2.49
C ASN A 277 -1.39 -11.00 2.88
N PHE A 278 -2.11 -10.09 3.55
CA PHE A 278 -3.54 -10.27 3.87
C PHE A 278 -4.48 -9.81 2.77
N GLY A 279 -3.94 -9.34 1.65
CA GLY A 279 -4.68 -8.91 0.46
C GLY A 279 -5.11 -7.45 0.48
N LEU A 280 -4.51 -6.63 1.33
CA LEU A 280 -4.77 -5.20 1.35
C LEU A 280 -3.86 -4.46 0.38
N GLY A 281 -4.41 -3.47 -0.29
CA GLY A 281 -3.66 -2.45 -0.99
C GLY A 281 -3.45 -1.21 -0.11
N HIS A 282 -2.89 -0.16 -0.69
CA HIS A 282 -2.61 1.09 0.03
C HIS A 282 -3.90 1.81 0.45
N SER A 283 -3.82 2.49 1.59
CA SER A 283 -4.79 3.48 2.03
C SER A 283 -4.29 4.85 1.58
N SER A 284 -4.97 5.41 0.57
CA SER A 284 -4.50 6.57 -0.19
C SER A 284 -5.48 7.73 -0.09
N GLY A 285 -5.04 8.94 -0.38
CA GLY A 285 -5.90 10.12 -0.41
C GLY A 285 -6.50 10.32 -1.79
N HIS A 286 -7.78 10.67 -1.87
CA HIS A 286 -8.45 11.13 -3.08
C HIS A 286 -8.78 12.61 -2.93
N GLN A 287 -8.07 13.46 -3.66
CA GLN A 287 -8.18 14.92 -3.58
C GLN A 287 -8.72 15.45 -4.90
N CYS A 288 -9.75 16.29 -4.83
CA CYS A 288 -10.29 17.00 -5.99
C CYS A 288 -10.21 18.52 -5.78
N ASP A 289 -10.16 19.27 -6.88
CA ASP A 289 -9.92 20.72 -6.85
C ASP A 289 -11.12 21.48 -6.28
N GLY A 290 -11.08 21.79 -4.98
CA GLY A 290 -12.13 22.53 -4.27
C GLY A 290 -13.47 21.78 -4.13
N ALA A 291 -13.48 20.46 -4.33
CA ALA A 291 -14.66 19.60 -4.17
C ALA A 291 -14.25 18.24 -3.59
N VAL A 292 -15.20 17.50 -3.00
CA VAL A 292 -14.89 16.22 -2.32
C VAL A 292 -14.60 15.11 -3.34
N GLU A 293 -15.35 15.04 -4.44
CA GLU A 293 -15.28 13.93 -5.41
C GLU A 293 -15.43 14.32 -6.88
N THR A 294 -15.55 15.61 -7.19
CA THR A 294 -15.87 16.07 -8.56
C THR A 294 -14.81 17.02 -9.10
N GLY A 295 -14.67 17.05 -10.43
CA GLY A 295 -13.74 17.95 -11.12
C GLY A 295 -12.40 17.27 -11.42
N ALA A 296 -11.32 18.04 -11.41
CA ALA A 296 -9.98 17.50 -11.56
C ALA A 296 -9.54 16.89 -10.22
N CYS A 297 -9.22 15.60 -10.23
CA CYS A 297 -8.86 14.84 -9.04
C CYS A 297 -7.54 14.11 -9.22
N ARG A 298 -6.89 13.77 -8.10
CA ARG A 298 -5.76 12.84 -8.04
C ARG A 298 -5.95 11.81 -6.93
N THR A 299 -5.32 10.65 -7.11
CA THR A 299 -5.03 9.73 -6.01
C THR A 299 -3.60 10.00 -5.56
N ALA A 300 -3.41 10.25 -4.27
CA ALA A 300 -2.12 10.43 -3.62
C ALA A 300 -1.86 9.18 -2.77
N PRO A 301 -0.95 8.29 -3.20
CA PRO A 301 -0.65 7.07 -2.48
C PRO A 301 -0.25 7.33 -1.03
N TYR A 302 -0.58 6.40 -0.13
CA TYR A 302 -0.21 6.44 1.30
C TYR A 302 -0.75 7.63 2.12
N ARG A 303 -1.51 8.55 1.51
CA ARG A 303 -1.91 9.80 2.17
C ARG A 303 -2.91 9.59 3.32
N ASP A 304 -3.48 8.41 3.49
CA ASP A 304 -4.26 8.07 4.68
C ASP A 304 -3.34 7.71 5.87
N TYR A 305 -2.69 8.71 6.45
CA TYR A 305 -1.76 8.56 7.58
C TYR A 305 -2.40 8.05 8.88
N TYR A 306 -3.73 7.87 8.89
CA TYR A 306 -4.44 7.29 10.02
C TYR A 306 -4.40 5.76 10.03
N ASP A 307 -4.14 5.14 8.88
CA ASP A 307 -4.28 3.70 8.64
C ASP A 307 -2.91 3.04 8.43
N VAL A 308 -2.81 1.74 8.78
CA VAL A 308 -1.55 0.98 8.62
C VAL A 308 -1.13 0.83 7.16
N MET A 309 -2.09 0.79 6.23
CA MET A 309 -1.81 0.72 4.80
C MET A 309 -1.57 2.10 4.19
N GLY A 310 -1.58 3.16 4.99
CA GLY A 310 -1.10 4.48 4.59
C GLY A 310 0.40 4.63 4.83
N GLY A 311 0.88 5.87 4.88
CA GLY A 311 2.29 6.17 5.05
C GLY A 311 2.81 5.72 6.41
N SER A 312 3.88 4.92 6.43
CA SER A 312 4.45 4.37 7.65
C SER A 312 5.22 5.40 8.48
N TRP A 313 4.93 5.45 9.79
CA TRP A 313 5.57 6.32 10.77
C TRP A 313 5.41 5.76 12.20
N ASN A 314 5.80 6.51 13.23
CA ASN A 314 5.83 6.01 14.61
C ASN A 314 4.44 5.79 15.23
N ALA A 315 3.38 6.33 14.64
CA ALA A 315 2.00 6.11 15.07
C ALA A 315 1.24 5.34 13.99
N VAL A 316 0.41 4.39 14.40
CA VAL A 316 -0.50 3.66 13.53
C VAL A 316 -1.85 3.64 14.23
N GLY A 317 -2.86 4.22 13.59
CA GLY A 317 -4.22 4.26 14.11
C GLY A 317 -4.98 2.95 13.91
N SER A 318 -6.25 2.96 14.27
CA SER A 318 -7.17 1.84 14.02
C SER A 318 -7.28 1.56 12.52
N LEU A 319 -7.45 0.28 12.14
CA LEU A 319 -7.66 -0.13 10.76
C LEU A 319 -8.95 0.51 10.23
N ASN A 320 -8.88 1.23 9.12
CA ASN A 320 -10.04 1.93 8.56
C ASN A 320 -11.14 0.95 8.13
N ALA A 321 -12.38 1.46 8.06
CA ALA A 321 -13.57 0.68 7.75
C ALA A 321 -13.49 -0.09 6.41
N PRO A 322 -13.04 0.47 5.27
CA PRO A 322 -12.95 -0.30 4.03
C PRO A 322 -11.95 -1.46 4.13
N GLN A 323 -10.76 -1.26 4.71
CA GLN A 323 -9.77 -2.33 4.88
C GLN A 323 -10.30 -3.41 5.85
N ALA A 324 -10.91 -3.01 6.97
CA ALA A 324 -11.52 -3.93 7.92
C ALA A 324 -12.68 -4.74 7.30
N ALA A 325 -13.49 -4.12 6.44
CA ALA A 325 -14.55 -4.78 5.70
C ALA A 325 -13.99 -5.78 4.68
N GLN A 326 -12.92 -5.41 3.96
CA GLN A 326 -12.25 -6.29 2.99
C GLN A 326 -11.66 -7.54 3.66
N LEU A 327 -11.07 -7.41 4.84
CA LEU A 327 -10.61 -8.57 5.62
C LEU A 327 -11.75 -9.39 6.26
N GLY A 328 -12.99 -8.90 6.20
CA GLY A 328 -14.14 -9.54 6.86
C GLY A 328 -14.13 -9.41 8.38
N VAL A 329 -13.41 -8.45 8.94
CA VAL A 329 -13.24 -8.24 10.40
C VAL A 329 -14.07 -7.07 10.95
N LEU A 330 -14.84 -6.39 10.09
CA LEU A 330 -15.87 -5.42 10.50
C LEU A 330 -17.23 -6.12 10.62
N PRO A 331 -17.66 -6.54 11.83
CA PRO A 331 -18.89 -7.31 11.98
C PRO A 331 -20.12 -6.49 11.59
N ALA A 332 -21.17 -7.16 11.09
CA ALA A 332 -22.42 -6.51 10.68
C ALA A 332 -23.06 -5.66 11.79
N SER A 333 -22.90 -6.05 13.07
CA SER A 333 -23.40 -5.29 14.22
C SER A 333 -22.63 -3.99 14.50
N ALA A 334 -21.45 -3.83 13.92
CA ALA A 334 -20.62 -2.63 14.06
C ALA A 334 -20.77 -1.66 12.88
N GLN A 335 -21.59 -1.99 11.88
CA GLN A 335 -21.81 -1.14 10.72
C GLN A 335 -23.31 -0.95 10.45
N LEU A 336 -23.65 0.21 9.90
CA LEU A 336 -25.01 0.52 9.46
C LEU A 336 -25.01 0.67 7.92
N PRO A 337 -25.63 -0.26 7.16
CA PRO A 337 -25.81 -0.07 5.73
C PRO A 337 -26.91 0.95 5.43
N VAL A 338 -26.66 1.86 4.50
CA VAL A 338 -27.63 2.82 3.96
C VAL A 338 -27.58 2.75 2.44
N GLU A 339 -28.71 2.43 1.85
CA GLU A 339 -28.87 2.26 0.40
C GLU A 339 -29.51 3.51 -0.23
N VAL A 340 -29.25 3.71 -1.52
CA VAL A 340 -29.92 4.77 -2.30
C VAL A 340 -31.44 4.64 -2.26
N ALA A 341 -32.16 5.76 -2.36
CA ALA A 341 -33.62 5.83 -2.25
C ALA A 341 -34.21 5.26 -0.94
N GLY A 342 -33.38 4.97 0.07
CA GLY A 342 -33.80 4.66 1.43
C GLY A 342 -34.30 5.88 2.19
N PRO A 343 -34.84 5.70 3.41
CA PRO A 343 -35.23 6.81 4.25
C PRO A 343 -34.00 7.59 4.75
N ALA A 344 -34.22 8.87 5.06
CA ALA A 344 -33.24 9.64 5.82
C ALA A 344 -32.96 8.94 7.16
N THR A 345 -31.68 8.82 7.50
CA THR A 345 -31.20 8.04 8.63
C THR A 345 -30.33 8.89 9.51
N THR A 346 -30.66 8.99 10.79
CA THR A 346 -29.81 9.60 11.82
C THR A 346 -29.15 8.50 12.63
N VAL A 347 -27.84 8.58 12.83
CA VAL A 347 -27.04 7.57 13.52
C VAL A 347 -26.06 8.21 14.48
N THR A 348 -25.82 7.54 15.60
CA THR A 348 -24.70 7.85 16.50
C THR A 348 -23.57 6.88 16.21
N LEU A 349 -22.45 7.42 15.75
CA LEU A 349 -21.23 6.69 15.42
C LEU A 349 -20.29 6.72 16.61
N ALA A 350 -19.92 5.54 17.10
CA ALA A 350 -18.86 5.38 18.09
C ALA A 350 -17.49 5.53 17.40
N PRO A 351 -16.44 5.99 18.12
CA PRO A 351 -15.10 6.05 17.57
C PRO A 351 -14.63 4.66 17.11
N LEU A 352 -13.93 4.60 15.97
CA LEU A 352 -13.46 3.35 15.39
C LEU A 352 -12.57 2.57 16.39
N GLY A 353 -11.64 3.28 17.01
CA GLY A 353 -10.74 2.75 18.05
C GLY A 353 -11.39 2.36 19.38
N SER A 354 -12.69 2.65 19.59
CA SER A 354 -13.43 2.17 20.77
C SER A 354 -13.78 0.69 20.70
N ARG A 355 -13.75 0.10 19.49
CA ARG A 355 -14.05 -1.31 19.21
C ARG A 355 -15.44 -1.78 19.68
N ALA A 356 -16.37 -0.86 19.97
CA ALA A 356 -17.72 -1.17 20.41
C ALA A 356 -18.77 -0.25 19.75
N GLY A 357 -20.01 -0.72 19.69
CA GLY A 357 -21.12 0.02 19.07
C GLY A 357 -21.05 0.09 17.53
N THR A 358 -21.88 0.94 16.94
CA THR A 358 -21.85 1.25 15.51
C THR A 358 -20.65 2.13 15.21
N ARG A 359 -19.66 1.61 14.49
CA ARG A 359 -18.37 2.27 14.21
C ARG A 359 -18.24 2.76 12.78
N ALA A 360 -19.05 2.21 11.87
CA ALA A 360 -19.06 2.62 10.47
C ALA A 360 -20.49 2.77 9.93
N VAL A 361 -20.69 3.68 8.99
CA VAL A 361 -21.86 3.68 8.11
C VAL A 361 -21.40 3.32 6.71
N ARG A 362 -22.01 2.30 6.11
CA ARG A 362 -21.72 1.88 4.74
C ARG A 362 -22.77 2.46 3.81
N LEU A 363 -22.35 3.29 2.86
CA LEU A 363 -23.24 3.82 1.82
C LEU A 363 -22.95 3.07 0.51
N THR A 364 -23.98 2.52 -0.11
CA THR A 364 -23.84 1.84 -1.40
C THR A 364 -24.58 2.64 -2.47
N ASP A 365 -23.86 3.15 -3.47
CA ASP A 365 -24.48 3.87 -4.58
C ASP A 365 -25.18 2.91 -5.57
N ALA A 366 -25.93 3.48 -6.52
CA ALA A 366 -26.67 2.70 -7.50
C ALA A 366 -25.80 1.88 -8.47
N ALA A 367 -24.51 2.23 -8.60
CA ALA A 367 -23.53 1.50 -9.41
C ALA A 367 -22.80 0.41 -8.60
N GLY A 368 -23.06 0.30 -7.29
CA GLY A 368 -22.39 -0.64 -6.39
C GLY A 368 -21.12 -0.09 -5.74
N GLY A 369 -20.77 1.18 -6.00
CA GLY A 369 -19.69 1.87 -5.29
C GLY A 369 -19.99 1.96 -3.80
N THR A 370 -19.00 1.65 -2.97
CA THR A 370 -19.17 1.62 -1.51
C THR A 370 -18.35 2.72 -0.84
N TYR A 371 -19.01 3.47 0.04
CA TYR A 371 -18.44 4.53 0.85
C TYR A 371 -18.61 4.23 2.33
N TRP A 372 -17.71 4.76 3.15
CA TRP A 372 -17.66 4.50 4.57
C TRP A 372 -17.51 5.80 5.34
N LEU A 373 -18.38 6.01 6.32
CA LEU A 373 -18.20 7.06 7.33
C LEU A 373 -17.68 6.40 8.60
N GLU A 374 -16.55 6.89 9.11
CA GLU A 374 -15.94 6.44 10.37
C GLU A 374 -15.58 7.62 11.26
N LEU A 375 -15.67 7.47 12.58
CA LEU A 375 -15.24 8.49 13.53
C LEU A 375 -13.83 8.18 14.03
N ARG A 376 -12.88 9.10 13.79
CA ARG A 376 -11.57 9.09 14.42
C ARG A 376 -11.56 10.02 15.62
N ALA A 377 -11.24 9.48 16.79
CA ALA A 377 -11.13 10.24 18.03
C ALA A 377 -9.93 9.73 18.84
N ALA A 378 -9.42 10.54 19.77
CA ALA A 378 -8.26 10.23 20.58
C ALA A 378 -8.55 9.16 21.67
N VAL A 379 -8.93 7.95 21.25
CA VAL A 379 -9.28 6.81 22.09
C VAL A 379 -8.71 5.52 21.51
N GLY A 380 -8.48 4.52 22.36
CA GLY A 380 -7.92 3.23 21.93
C GLY A 380 -6.60 3.41 21.18
N ARG A 381 -6.46 2.75 20.03
CA ARG A 381 -5.27 2.84 19.18
C ARG A 381 -5.06 4.25 18.59
N ASP A 382 -6.13 5.03 18.47
CA ASP A 382 -6.09 6.40 17.94
C ASP A 382 -5.77 7.47 19.00
N ALA A 383 -5.42 7.07 20.23
CA ALA A 383 -5.10 8.00 21.32
C ALA A 383 -4.00 9.03 20.97
N TRP A 384 -3.11 8.71 20.02
CA TRP A 384 -2.07 9.62 19.54
C TRP A 384 -2.63 10.88 18.85
N LEU A 385 -3.86 10.87 18.34
CA LEU A 385 -4.50 12.04 17.70
C LEU A 385 -4.62 13.24 18.65
N GLY A 386 -4.78 12.99 19.95
CA GLY A 386 -4.89 14.03 20.98
C GLY A 386 -3.56 14.47 21.59
N GLY A 387 -2.44 13.87 21.17
CA GLY A 387 -1.12 14.09 21.76
C GLY A 387 -0.13 14.78 20.83
N LEU A 388 1.06 15.09 21.36
CA LEU A 388 2.19 15.62 20.58
C LEU A 388 2.69 14.65 19.51
N GLY A 389 2.27 13.38 19.56
CA GLY A 389 2.56 12.36 18.56
C GLY A 389 1.82 12.58 17.24
N ASN A 390 0.78 13.42 17.19
CA ASN A 390 0.09 13.79 15.95
C ASN A 390 0.93 14.79 15.11
N ARG A 391 2.09 14.34 14.63
CA ARG A 391 3.08 15.19 13.92
C ARG A 391 2.52 15.79 12.63
N PHE A 392 1.55 15.10 12.03
CA PHE A 392 0.89 15.49 10.79
C PHE A 392 -0.32 16.41 11.00
N GLY A 393 -0.69 16.71 12.25
CA GLY A 393 -1.81 17.59 12.55
C GLY A 393 -3.13 17.08 12.01
N LEU A 394 -3.34 15.77 12.05
CA LEU A 394 -4.53 15.08 11.55
C LEU A 394 -5.76 15.44 12.39
N ASP A 395 -6.93 15.46 11.77
CA ASP A 395 -8.23 15.70 12.40
C ASP A 395 -8.61 14.61 13.42
N ALA A 396 -9.31 15.00 14.48
CA ALA A 396 -10.27 14.11 15.13
C ALA A 396 -11.66 14.49 14.64
N GLY A 397 -12.36 13.57 13.97
CA GLY A 397 -13.63 13.85 13.32
C GLY A 397 -14.14 12.67 12.49
N VAL A 398 -15.26 12.89 11.79
CA VAL A 398 -15.84 11.90 10.89
C VAL A 398 -15.08 11.96 9.56
N LEU A 399 -14.42 10.88 9.19
CA LEU A 399 -13.77 10.70 7.91
C LEU A 399 -14.72 10.04 6.91
N LEU A 400 -14.50 10.30 5.63
CA LEU A 400 -15.18 9.67 4.52
C LEU A 400 -14.17 8.88 3.70
N HIS A 401 -14.39 7.58 3.55
CA HIS A 401 -13.59 6.74 2.67
C HIS A 401 -14.46 6.16 1.56
N ARG A 402 -13.82 5.81 0.44
CA ARG A 402 -14.39 4.99 -0.63
C ARG A 402 -13.61 3.68 -0.72
N THR A 403 -14.32 2.57 -0.84
CA THR A 403 -13.68 1.29 -1.19
C THR A 403 -13.10 1.40 -2.58
N GLY A 404 -11.81 1.13 -2.70
CA GLY A 404 -11.11 1.08 -3.97
C GLY A 404 -10.80 -0.35 -4.38
N ARG A 405 -9.71 -0.49 -5.14
CA ARG A 405 -9.15 -1.75 -5.62
C ARG A 405 -7.65 -1.57 -5.74
N MET A 406 -6.90 -2.67 -5.81
CA MET A 406 -5.45 -2.61 -6.02
C MET A 406 -5.07 -1.61 -7.13
N PRO A 407 -4.08 -0.71 -6.91
CA PRO A 407 -3.25 -0.56 -5.70
C PRO A 407 -3.97 -0.05 -4.46
N ASP A 408 -4.96 0.82 -4.61
CA ASP A 408 -5.53 1.61 -3.52
C ASP A 408 -6.86 1.00 -3.06
N THR A 409 -6.82 0.03 -2.14
CA THR A 409 -8.05 -0.62 -1.65
C THR A 409 -8.89 0.28 -0.75
N ALA A 410 -8.30 1.35 -0.21
CA ALA A 410 -9.01 2.39 0.51
C ALA A 410 -8.61 3.79 0.01
N LEU A 411 -9.62 4.63 -0.24
CA LEU A 411 -9.43 6.02 -0.64
C LEU A 411 -10.05 6.94 0.41
N LEU A 412 -9.25 7.69 1.16
CA LEU A 412 -9.68 8.76 2.05
C LEU A 412 -10.04 9.99 1.21
N LEU A 413 -11.30 10.42 1.29
CA LEU A 413 -11.79 11.60 0.57
C LEU A 413 -11.57 12.84 1.42
N ASP A 414 -11.13 13.92 0.77
CA ASP A 414 -10.93 15.20 1.42
C ASP A 414 -12.28 15.86 1.76
N GLY A 415 -12.64 15.86 3.04
CA GLY A 415 -13.85 16.50 3.56
C GLY A 415 -13.82 18.03 3.57
N THR A 416 -12.64 18.63 3.40
CA THR A 416 -12.41 20.09 3.39
C THR A 416 -11.54 20.50 2.20
N PRO A 417 -11.98 20.17 0.97
CA PRO A 417 -11.12 20.15 -0.21
C PRO A 417 -10.49 21.50 -0.51
N SER A 418 -9.16 21.51 -0.53
CA SER A 418 -8.37 22.66 -0.98
C SER A 418 -8.25 22.72 -2.50
N PRO A 419 -7.94 23.90 -3.06
CA PRO A 419 -7.53 24.01 -4.46
C PRO A 419 -6.28 23.18 -4.74
N ALA A 420 -6.08 22.73 -5.97
CA ALA A 420 -4.99 21.84 -6.34
C ALA A 420 -3.58 22.31 -5.94
N ALA A 421 -3.37 23.62 -5.86
CA ALA A 421 -2.10 24.22 -5.43
C ALA A 421 -1.77 24.00 -3.94
N GLY A 422 -2.76 23.67 -3.11
CA GLY A 422 -2.61 23.43 -1.67
C GLY A 422 -2.59 21.95 -1.29
N TRP A 423 -2.79 21.03 -2.24
CA TRP A 423 -2.98 19.63 -1.94
C TRP A 423 -1.82 18.97 -1.21
N GLU A 424 -0.57 19.44 -1.34
CA GLU A 424 0.55 18.83 -0.61
C GLU A 424 0.48 19.12 0.89
N ASP A 425 0.18 20.36 1.25
CA ASP A 425 0.21 20.85 2.63
C ASP A 425 -1.07 20.53 3.41
N ASP A 426 -2.17 20.27 2.71
CA ASP A 426 -3.48 20.05 3.33
C ASP A 426 -3.71 18.58 3.71
N LEU A 427 -3.57 18.30 5.01
CA LEU A 427 -3.82 16.98 5.60
C LEU A 427 -5.15 16.91 6.36
N ARG A 428 -6.01 17.93 6.19
CA ARG A 428 -7.34 17.91 6.78
C ARG A 428 -8.28 17.10 5.88
N ALA A 429 -9.09 16.25 6.49
CA ALA A 429 -9.98 15.36 5.76
C ALA A 429 -11.32 15.12 6.47
N ALA A 430 -11.46 15.52 7.74
CA ALA A 430 -12.71 15.33 8.45
C ALA A 430 -13.83 16.19 7.87
N LEU A 431 -15.01 15.59 7.74
CA LEU A 431 -16.21 16.30 7.31
C LEU A 431 -16.56 17.41 8.32
N PRO A 432 -16.84 18.64 7.85
CA PRO A 432 -17.18 19.76 8.72
C PRO A 432 -18.56 19.58 9.37
N VAL A 433 -18.65 19.94 10.66
CA VAL A 433 -19.89 19.88 11.42
C VAL A 433 -20.93 20.88 10.88
N GLY A 434 -22.16 20.43 10.70
CA GLY A 434 -23.30 21.22 10.26
C GLY A 434 -23.33 21.54 8.77
N VAL A 435 -22.36 21.04 7.99
CA VAL A 435 -22.28 21.26 6.54
C VAL A 435 -22.80 20.02 5.82
N PRO A 436 -23.84 20.15 4.97
CA PRO A 436 -24.28 19.05 4.12
C PRO A 436 -23.27 18.81 3.00
N VAL A 437 -22.73 17.59 2.95
CA VAL A 437 -21.73 17.16 1.96
C VAL A 437 -22.36 16.16 0.98
N PRO A 438 -22.39 16.43 -0.33
CA PRO A 438 -22.82 15.45 -1.32
C PRO A 438 -21.76 14.35 -1.48
N VAL A 439 -22.20 13.10 -1.48
CA VAL A 439 -21.35 11.89 -1.60
C VAL A 439 -21.86 11.04 -2.76
N ALA A 440 -20.96 10.33 -3.43
CA ALA A 440 -21.26 9.42 -4.54
C ALA A 440 -22.02 10.12 -5.68
N GLY A 441 -21.48 11.27 -6.14
CA GLY A 441 -22.11 12.08 -7.18
C GLY A 441 -23.45 12.71 -6.78
N GLY A 442 -23.72 12.83 -5.47
CA GLY A 442 -24.97 13.35 -4.93
C GLY A 442 -26.03 12.27 -4.65
N SER A 443 -25.68 10.99 -4.74
CA SER A 443 -26.57 9.88 -4.34
C SER A 443 -26.91 9.93 -2.85
N PHE A 444 -26.05 10.53 -2.04
CA PHE A 444 -26.27 10.78 -0.62
C PHE A 444 -25.90 12.23 -0.29
N THR A 445 -26.59 12.81 0.69
CA THR A 445 -26.14 13.99 1.42
C THR A 445 -25.85 13.60 2.86
N VAL A 446 -24.62 13.81 3.30
CA VAL A 446 -24.16 13.51 4.66
C VAL A 446 -23.97 14.81 5.42
N THR A 447 -24.56 14.91 6.60
CA THR A 447 -24.33 16.02 7.54
C THR A 447 -23.82 15.45 8.85
N VAL A 448 -22.65 15.91 9.30
CA VAL A 448 -22.18 15.63 10.66
C VAL A 448 -22.85 16.63 11.58
N ASP A 449 -23.80 16.19 12.40
CA ASP A 449 -24.61 17.07 13.25
C ASP A 449 -23.83 17.54 14.49
N ALA A 450 -23.05 16.63 15.09
CA ALA A 450 -22.19 16.94 16.23
C ALA A 450 -21.07 15.90 16.37
N VAL A 451 -19.94 16.32 16.92
CA VAL A 451 -18.83 15.43 17.29
C VAL A 451 -18.47 15.66 18.75
N THR A 452 -18.31 14.57 19.50
CA THR A 452 -17.80 14.56 20.87
C THR A 452 -16.72 13.49 21.00
N ALA A 453 -15.99 13.47 22.11
CA ALA A 453 -15.04 12.41 22.40
C ALA A 453 -15.68 11.00 22.50
N ALA A 454 -16.98 10.93 22.82
CA ALA A 454 -17.71 9.68 22.99
C ALA A 454 -18.37 9.17 21.70
N GLY A 455 -18.53 10.02 20.69
CA GLY A 455 -19.24 9.69 19.47
C GLY A 455 -19.63 10.91 18.64
N ALA A 456 -20.07 10.66 17.41
CA ALA A 456 -20.57 11.66 16.48
C ALA A 456 -22.01 11.32 16.07
N THR A 457 -22.88 12.32 16.02
CA THR A 457 -24.22 12.16 15.43
C THR A 457 -24.17 12.66 13.99
N LEU A 458 -24.70 11.86 13.08
CA LEU A 458 -24.76 12.16 11.65
C LEU A 458 -26.14 11.89 11.10
N THR A 459 -26.52 12.69 10.12
CA THR A 459 -27.73 12.52 9.33
C THR A 459 -27.32 12.22 7.88
N VAL A 460 -27.78 11.09 7.36
CA VAL A 460 -27.58 10.67 5.97
C VAL A 460 -28.93 10.74 5.26
N VAL A 461 -29.00 11.52 4.20
CA VAL A 461 -30.19 11.66 3.35
C VAL A 461 -29.86 11.07 1.99
N PRO A 462 -30.34 9.86 1.67
CA PRO A 462 -30.28 9.34 0.30
C PRO A 462 -31.04 10.26 -0.65
N ALA A 463 -30.53 10.46 -1.85
CA ALA A 463 -31.28 11.11 -2.90
C ALA A 463 -32.58 10.34 -3.15
N ALA A 464 -33.69 11.06 -3.28
CA ALA A 464 -34.93 10.45 -3.73
C ALA A 464 -34.65 9.81 -5.09
N GLY A 465 -34.81 8.50 -5.20
CA GLY A 465 -34.70 7.82 -6.48
C GLY A 465 -35.61 8.54 -7.48
N ALA A 466 -35.11 8.78 -8.71
CA ALA A 466 -35.99 9.27 -9.76
C ALA A 466 -37.18 8.32 -9.82
N ALA A 467 -38.36 8.80 -9.42
CA ALA A 467 -39.57 8.02 -9.54
C ALA A 467 -39.71 7.72 -11.03
N VAL A 468 -39.48 6.47 -11.43
CA VAL A 468 -39.91 6.04 -12.76
C VAL A 468 -41.41 6.31 -12.75
N PRO A 469 -41.95 7.16 -13.64
CA PRO A 469 -43.38 7.34 -13.73
C PRO A 469 -43.96 5.99 -14.14
N VAL A 470 -44.44 5.23 -13.16
CA VAL A 470 -45.39 4.16 -13.39
C VAL A 470 -46.63 4.87 -13.93
N THR A 471 -46.71 4.93 -15.25
CA THR A 471 -47.95 5.26 -15.92
C THR A 471 -48.89 4.12 -15.53
N PRO A 472 -49.99 4.38 -14.79
CA PRO A 472 -50.96 3.33 -14.53
C PRO A 472 -51.40 2.80 -15.89
N LEU A 473 -51.32 1.48 -16.09
CA LEU A 473 -51.98 0.85 -17.23
C LEU A 473 -53.46 1.30 -17.19
N PRO A 474 -54.03 1.78 -18.30
CA PRO A 474 -55.45 2.11 -18.34
C PRO A 474 -56.25 0.88 -17.90
N GLU A 475 -57.30 1.10 -17.10
CA GLU A 475 -58.19 0.03 -16.65
C GLU A 475 -58.54 -0.87 -17.83
N ALA A 476 -58.09 -2.13 -17.75
CA ALA A 476 -58.46 -3.13 -18.71
C ALA A 476 -59.99 -3.31 -18.63
N GLY A 477 -60.66 -3.17 -19.77
CA GLY A 477 -62.05 -3.58 -19.94
C GLY A 477 -62.28 -5.04 -19.52
N PRO A 478 -63.54 -5.51 -19.51
CA PRO A 478 -63.96 -6.73 -18.82
C PRO A 478 -63.09 -7.93 -19.19
N ALA A 479 -62.60 -8.63 -18.15
CA ALA A 479 -61.69 -9.76 -18.27
C ALA A 479 -62.22 -10.85 -19.21
N PRO A 480 -61.38 -11.45 -20.08
CA PRO A 480 -61.77 -12.62 -20.84
C PRO A 480 -61.95 -13.82 -19.91
N GLN A 481 -63.07 -14.53 -20.07
CA GLN A 481 -63.37 -15.76 -19.33
C GLN A 481 -62.41 -16.88 -19.76
N VAL A 482 -61.76 -17.50 -18.77
CA VAL A 482 -60.90 -18.67 -18.97
C VAL A 482 -61.77 -19.93 -18.97
N LEU A 483 -61.75 -20.68 -20.08
CA LEU A 483 -62.36 -22.00 -20.21
C LEU A 483 -61.62 -23.01 -19.31
N ALA A 484 -62.37 -23.82 -18.57
CA ALA A 484 -61.83 -24.86 -17.70
C ALA A 484 -61.05 -25.92 -18.49
N ALA A 485 -59.80 -26.17 -18.10
CA ALA A 485 -59.00 -27.26 -18.62
C ALA A 485 -59.45 -28.61 -18.05
N ALA A 486 -59.52 -29.63 -18.91
CA ALA A 486 -59.88 -31.00 -18.54
C ALA A 486 -58.77 -31.68 -17.68
N PRO A 487 -59.12 -32.62 -16.79
CA PRO A 487 -58.16 -33.25 -15.90
C PRO A 487 -57.24 -34.24 -16.64
N VAL A 488 -55.94 -34.14 -16.37
CA VAL A 488 -54.91 -35.10 -16.80
C VAL A 488 -54.63 -36.08 -15.64
N PRO A 489 -54.53 -37.40 -15.87
CA PRO A 489 -54.35 -38.38 -14.80
C PRO A 489 -52.92 -38.36 -14.22
N ALA A 490 -52.84 -38.62 -12.92
CA ALA A 490 -51.61 -38.58 -12.12
C ALA A 490 -50.61 -39.67 -12.54
N VAL A 491 -49.33 -39.29 -12.63
CA VAL A 491 -48.20 -40.21 -12.76
C VAL A 491 -47.64 -40.47 -11.36
N THR A 492 -47.55 -41.75 -11.01
CA THR A 492 -47.05 -42.28 -9.73
C THR A 492 -45.57 -41.97 -9.49
N ALA A 493 -45.25 -41.39 -8.33
CA ALA A 493 -43.89 -41.21 -7.84
C ALA A 493 -43.28 -42.50 -7.28
N VAL A 494 -42.00 -42.73 -7.57
CA VAL A 494 -41.17 -43.83 -7.05
C VAL A 494 -40.67 -43.47 -5.63
N PRO A 495 -40.61 -44.40 -4.65
CA PRO A 495 -40.22 -44.06 -3.29
C PRO A 495 -38.70 -43.95 -3.14
N ALA A 496 -38.25 -42.91 -2.41
CA ALA A 496 -36.87 -42.76 -1.95
C ALA A 496 -36.63 -43.60 -0.68
N ALA A 497 -35.46 -44.24 -0.62
CA ALA A 497 -35.03 -45.09 0.48
C ALA A 497 -34.74 -44.30 1.76
N ALA A 498 -35.13 -44.86 2.90
CA ALA A 498 -34.95 -44.29 4.24
C ALA A 498 -33.49 -44.40 4.72
N VAL A 499 -32.95 -43.30 5.23
CA VAL A 499 -31.70 -43.26 6.01
C VAL A 499 -32.07 -43.24 7.50
N ALA A 500 -31.42 -44.09 8.29
CA ALA A 500 -31.66 -44.26 9.72
C ALA A 500 -31.13 -43.08 10.56
N PRO A 501 -31.70 -42.80 11.76
CA PRO A 501 -31.26 -41.71 12.60
C PRO A 501 -30.07 -42.13 13.49
N GLU A 502 -29.01 -41.31 13.51
CA GLU A 502 -27.95 -41.40 14.51
C GLU A 502 -28.35 -40.68 15.81
N THR A 503 -27.97 -41.30 16.92
CA THR A 503 -28.24 -40.91 18.32
C THR A 503 -27.46 -39.66 18.77
N PRO A 504 -28.04 -38.77 19.59
CA PRO A 504 -27.32 -37.61 20.12
C PRO A 504 -26.42 -38.00 21.31
N VAL A 505 -25.15 -37.59 21.26
CA VAL A 505 -24.22 -37.68 22.40
C VAL A 505 -24.37 -36.43 23.27
N ALA A 506 -24.53 -36.65 24.57
CA ALA A 506 -24.77 -35.63 25.59
C ALA A 506 -23.56 -34.69 25.78
N ALA A 507 -23.86 -33.40 25.91
CA ALA A 507 -22.91 -32.37 26.33
C ALA A 507 -22.57 -32.54 27.82
N ALA A 508 -21.29 -32.75 28.13
CA ALA A 508 -20.77 -32.68 29.48
C ALA A 508 -20.52 -31.20 29.84
N ALA A 509 -21.18 -30.75 30.91
CA ALA A 509 -20.92 -29.47 31.55
C ALA A 509 -19.54 -29.50 32.22
N VAL A 510 -18.68 -28.52 31.90
CA VAL A 510 -17.47 -28.25 32.68
C VAL A 510 -17.73 -27.02 33.54
N ALA A 511 -17.69 -27.25 34.85
CA ALA A 511 -17.81 -26.25 35.90
C ALA A 511 -16.64 -25.26 35.87
N GLY A 512 -16.94 -24.02 36.28
CA GLY A 512 -15.99 -22.91 36.34
C GLY A 512 -14.82 -23.14 37.30
N ALA A 513 -13.69 -22.53 36.95
CA ALA A 513 -12.52 -22.36 37.80
C ALA A 513 -12.19 -20.85 37.94
N PRO A 514 -11.60 -20.43 39.07
CA PRO A 514 -11.76 -19.08 39.60
C PRO A 514 -10.79 -18.06 39.03
N GLU A 515 -11.24 -16.80 39.12
CA GLU A 515 -10.55 -15.55 38.83
C GLU A 515 -9.27 -15.39 39.69
N ALA A 516 -8.13 -15.11 39.03
CA ALA A 516 -6.86 -14.79 39.67
C ALA A 516 -6.52 -13.30 39.46
N PRO A 517 -5.91 -12.63 40.47
CA PRO A 517 -5.88 -11.17 40.54
C PRO A 517 -4.84 -10.53 39.61
N VAL A 518 -5.24 -9.38 39.07
CA VAL A 518 -4.43 -8.48 38.24
C VAL A 518 -3.32 -7.85 39.09
N ALA A 519 -2.06 -8.00 38.67
CA ALA A 519 -0.92 -7.27 39.21
C ALA A 519 -0.67 -5.97 38.42
N PRO A 520 -0.21 -4.88 39.06
CA PRO A 520 -0.08 -3.57 38.42
C PRO A 520 1.13 -3.51 37.49
N VAL A 521 0.94 -2.96 36.29
CA VAL A 521 2.01 -2.62 35.35
C VAL A 521 2.77 -1.40 35.87
N ALA A 522 4.06 -1.58 36.11
CA ALA A 522 4.97 -0.50 36.50
C ALA A 522 5.28 0.39 35.29
N ALA A 523 5.06 1.69 35.47
CA ALA A 523 5.51 2.73 34.56
C ALA A 523 7.03 2.92 34.64
N GLY A 524 7.67 3.11 33.48
CA GLY A 524 8.94 3.83 33.38
C GLY A 524 10.09 3.07 32.71
N VAL A 525 10.19 3.18 31.39
CA VAL A 525 11.49 3.18 30.70
C VAL A 525 11.46 4.33 29.68
N LEU A 526 12.16 5.42 30.02
CA LEU A 526 12.49 6.51 29.12
C LEU A 526 13.61 6.02 28.19
N LEU A 527 13.33 5.92 26.89
CA LEU A 527 14.38 5.82 25.87
C LEU A 527 14.86 7.24 25.56
N THR A 528 16.08 7.54 25.98
CA THR A 528 16.78 8.79 25.69
C THR A 528 17.20 8.84 24.22
N GLU A 529 16.76 9.87 23.50
CA GLU A 529 17.20 10.18 22.13
C GLU A 529 18.69 10.55 22.06
N SER A 530 19.30 10.20 20.92
CA SER A 530 20.58 10.75 20.45
C SER A 530 20.29 11.84 19.41
N ALA A 531 20.51 13.11 19.76
CA ALA A 531 20.30 14.24 18.85
C ALA A 531 21.42 14.36 17.79
N PRO A 532 21.12 14.63 16.51
CA PRO A 532 22.06 15.25 15.59
C PRO A 532 21.89 16.77 15.52
N ALA A 533 22.97 17.42 15.11
CA ALA A 533 23.29 18.84 15.25
C ALA A 533 22.28 19.84 14.65
N ALA A 534 22.08 20.94 15.38
CA ALA A 534 21.25 22.08 15.00
C ALA A 534 21.73 22.81 13.73
N VAL A 535 20.84 22.90 12.74
CA VAL A 535 20.93 23.89 11.66
C VAL A 535 20.17 25.16 12.10
N ARG A 536 20.90 26.27 12.22
CA ARG A 536 20.34 27.58 12.55
C ARG A 536 19.69 28.19 11.31
N THR A 537 18.36 28.31 11.30
CA THR A 537 17.65 29.16 10.34
C THR A 537 17.38 30.53 10.94
N ALA A 538 17.91 31.56 10.30
CA ALA A 538 17.74 32.96 10.67
C ALA A 538 16.28 33.40 10.45
N SER A 539 15.64 33.84 11.53
CA SER A 539 14.33 34.49 11.52
C SER A 539 14.41 35.86 10.84
N ARG A 540 13.75 36.03 9.69
CA ARG A 540 13.40 37.34 9.14
C ARG A 540 12.14 37.83 9.83
N ALA A 541 12.31 38.77 10.75
CA ALA A 541 11.24 39.46 11.44
C ALA A 541 10.44 40.34 10.46
N GLY A 542 9.12 40.22 10.55
CA GLY A 542 8.15 41.03 9.82
C GLY A 542 8.19 42.49 10.23
N TRP A 543 7.89 43.33 9.24
CA TRP A 543 7.79 44.78 9.33
C TRP A 543 6.41 45.15 9.89
N ALA A 544 6.37 45.89 11.01
CA ALA A 544 5.17 46.58 11.49
C ALA A 544 5.53 48.04 11.87
N PRO A 545 4.66 49.03 11.58
CA PRO A 545 4.97 50.46 11.65
C PRO A 545 4.82 51.06 13.07
N PRO A 546 5.30 52.30 13.31
CA PRO A 546 5.68 52.76 14.64
C PRO A 546 4.53 53.43 15.40
N ALA A 547 4.48 53.17 16.71
CA ALA A 547 3.82 54.02 17.70
C ALA A 547 4.88 54.60 18.63
N ALA A 548 4.90 55.93 18.75
CA ALA A 548 5.84 56.70 19.54
C ALA A 548 5.48 56.65 21.04
N ALA A 549 6.50 56.54 21.91
CA ALA A 549 6.54 57.22 23.21
C ALA A 549 7.91 57.08 23.90
N ALA A 550 8.57 58.24 24.05
CA ALA A 550 9.26 58.73 25.25
C ALA A 550 10.31 57.88 25.99
N ALA A 551 11.55 58.36 25.86
CA ALA A 551 12.44 58.85 26.94
C ALA A 551 12.76 57.95 28.14
N GLY A 552 14.05 57.66 28.30
CA GLY A 552 14.64 57.13 29.54
C GLY A 552 16.16 57.14 29.49
N VAL A 553 16.74 58.28 29.81
CA VAL A 553 18.18 58.54 29.97
C VAL A 553 18.75 57.75 31.15
N GLY A 554 19.93 57.14 30.96
CA GLY A 554 20.75 56.57 32.04
C GLY A 554 22.21 56.47 31.59
N VAL A 555 23.03 57.41 32.07
CA VAL A 555 24.42 57.70 31.70
C VAL A 555 25.41 56.96 32.63
N LEU A 556 26.68 56.90 32.21
CA LEU A 556 27.93 56.78 33.00
C LEU A 556 28.33 55.33 33.39
N VAL A 557 29.57 54.83 33.28
CA VAL A 557 30.93 55.43 33.40
C VAL A 557 32.00 54.70 32.56
N LEU A 558 33.03 55.45 32.16
CA LEU A 558 34.32 55.06 31.55
C LEU A 558 35.27 54.25 32.47
N ALA A 559 36.01 53.29 31.92
CA ALA A 559 37.43 53.11 32.26
C ALA A 559 38.15 52.40 31.10
N GLY A 560 39.09 53.11 30.46
CA GLY A 560 39.98 52.56 29.45
C GLY A 560 41.13 51.76 30.06
N TRP A 561 41.88 51.08 29.20
CA TRP A 561 43.35 51.07 29.16
C TRP A 561 43.81 50.54 27.79
N THR A 562 44.42 51.44 27.02
CA THR A 562 45.37 51.17 25.92
C THR A 562 46.71 50.71 26.56
N VAL A 563 47.63 49.92 26.01
CA VAL A 563 48.39 49.95 24.74
C VAL A 563 49.27 48.68 24.76
N THR A 564 49.49 47.97 23.64
CA THR A 564 50.82 47.79 23.00
C THR A 564 50.81 46.78 21.86
N ARG A 565 51.16 47.29 20.68
CA ARG A 565 51.59 46.56 19.48
C ARG A 565 52.98 45.94 19.70
N LYS A 566 53.24 44.78 19.07
CA LYS A 566 54.51 44.57 18.36
C LYS A 566 54.32 43.68 17.13
N ARG A 567 54.97 44.13 16.04
CA ARG A 567 54.94 43.65 14.66
C ARG A 567 55.81 42.40 14.45
N GLY A 568 55.34 41.49 13.58
CA GLY A 568 56.02 40.79 12.46
C GLY A 568 57.38 40.07 12.67
N PRO A 569 57.88 39.26 11.71
CA PRO A 569 57.60 39.34 10.26
C PRO A 569 57.39 37.97 9.53
N ARG A 570 57.17 38.13 8.22
CA ARG A 570 57.05 37.18 7.10
C ARG A 570 58.21 36.16 6.96
N GLY A 571 57.91 35.03 6.30
CA GLY A 571 58.65 34.63 5.09
C GLY A 571 58.87 33.12 4.84
N ARG A 572 58.34 32.67 3.68
CA ARG A 572 58.83 31.63 2.72
C ARG A 572 58.99 30.19 3.24
N GLU A 573 58.65 29.13 2.50
CA GLU A 573 58.60 28.88 1.05
C GLU A 573 57.26 28.35 0.53
#